data_AF-A0A356F2I2-F1
#
_entry.id   AF-A0A356F2I2-F1
#
_cell.length_a   1.000
_cell.length_b   1.000
_cell.length_c   1.000
_cell.angle_alpha   90.00
_cell.angle_beta   90.00
_cell.angle_gamma   90.00
#
_symmetry.space_group_name_H-M   'P 1'
#
loop_
_entity.id
_entity.type
_entity.pdbx_description
1 polymer ?
#
loop_
_entity_poly.entity_id
_entity_poly.type
_entity_poly.pdbx_seq_one_letter_code
_entity_poly.pdbx_strand_id
1 'polypeptide(L)'
;MKRMVSLIIVFVIVLLLYFFNFTNLNLMLKVQGFEVENFEYNDNYQTLELDASSLNKLTSFLNLEVVNKNEISDRVIIEGYSNKLKDYVVINGRKVNIQLSIFDNKIIMGYPLINGSF
;
A
#
# COMPACT_ATOMS: atom_id res chain seq x y z
N MET A 1 36.53 -19.49 -12.85
CA MET A 1 35.43 -19.86 -11.92
C MET A 1 35.08 -18.79 -10.87
N LYS A 2 36.03 -18.10 -10.21
CA LYS A 2 35.70 -17.08 -9.17
C LYS A 2 34.84 -15.88 -9.64
N ARG A 3 34.95 -15.46 -10.91
CA ARG A 3 34.18 -14.31 -11.45
C ARG A 3 32.68 -14.58 -11.66
N MET A 4 32.27 -15.82 -11.98
CA MET A 4 30.84 -16.16 -12.14
C MET A 4 30.09 -16.20 -10.81
N VAL A 5 30.73 -16.72 -9.75
CA VAL A 5 30.12 -16.80 -8.40
C VAL A 5 29.84 -15.40 -7.86
N SER A 6 30.74 -14.45 -8.10
CA SER A 6 30.54 -13.05 -7.67
C SER A 6 29.37 -12.38 -8.39
N LEU A 7 29.15 -12.67 -9.68
CA LEU A 7 28.06 -12.06 -10.46
C LEU A 7 26.69 -12.59 -10.01
N ILE A 8 26.60 -13.88 -9.69
CA ILE A 8 25.39 -14.52 -9.18
C ILE A 8 25.04 -13.96 -7.80
N ILE A 9 26.03 -13.80 -6.91
CA ILE A 9 25.80 -13.24 -5.58
C ILE A 9 25.31 -11.79 -5.66
N VAL A 10 25.92 -10.96 -6.51
CA VAL A 10 25.46 -9.57 -6.73
C VAL A 10 24.05 -9.55 -7.31
N PHE A 11 23.74 -10.41 -8.29
CA PHE A 11 22.40 -10.51 -8.87
C PHE A 11 21.36 -10.95 -7.83
N VAL A 12 21.68 -11.93 -6.99
CA VAL A 12 20.80 -12.38 -5.89
C VAL A 12 20.60 -11.28 -4.84
N ILE A 13 21.65 -10.52 -4.49
CA ILE A 13 21.52 -9.39 -3.57
C ILE A 13 20.68 -8.28 -4.18
N VAL A 14 20.87 -7.94 -5.46
CA VAL A 14 20.04 -6.95 -6.16
C VAL A 14 18.59 -7.43 -6.23
N LEU A 15 18.36 -8.70 -6.54
CA LEU A 15 17.01 -9.29 -6.59
C LEU A 15 16.35 -9.30 -5.20
N LEU A 16 17.10 -9.63 -4.15
CA LEU A 16 16.65 -9.59 -2.75
C LEU A 16 16.36 -8.16 -2.31
N LEU A 17 17.20 -7.18 -2.67
CA LEU A 17 16.96 -5.76 -2.40
C LEU A 17 15.76 -5.23 -3.18
N TYR A 18 15.54 -5.71 -4.41
CA TYR A 18 14.36 -5.38 -5.21
C TYR A 18 13.10 -5.92 -4.52
N PHE A 19 13.13 -7.20 -4.10
CA PHE A 19 12.05 -7.82 -3.32
C PHE A 19 11.84 -7.12 -1.96
N PHE A 20 12.90 -6.72 -1.26
CA PHE A 20 12.82 -6.06 0.04
C PHE A 20 12.22 -4.66 -0.04
N ASN A 21 12.53 -3.91 -1.10
CA ASN A 21 11.90 -2.60 -1.32
C ASN A 21 10.40 -2.75 -1.61
N PHE A 22 10.00 -3.86 -2.23
CA PHE A 22 8.67 -4.14 -2.77
C PHE A 22 7.69 -4.72 -1.72
N THR A 23 8.18 -5.43 -0.70
CA THR A 23 7.37 -6.03 0.36
C THR A 23 7.02 -5.11 1.53
N ASN A 24 7.48 -3.85 1.54
CA ASN A 24 7.43 -3.03 2.75
C ASN A 24 6.02 -2.81 3.31
N LEU A 25 5.01 -2.52 2.49
CA LEU A 25 3.68 -2.21 3.01
C LEU A 25 2.97 -3.45 3.58
N ASN A 26 2.84 -4.52 2.79
CA ASN A 26 2.22 -5.77 3.23
C ASN A 26 2.93 -6.35 4.47
N LEU A 27 4.27 -6.39 4.45
CA LEU A 27 5.06 -6.86 5.59
C LEU A 27 4.86 -5.96 6.81
N MET A 28 4.89 -4.63 6.63
CA MET A 28 4.65 -3.68 7.71
C MET A 28 3.28 -3.87 8.35
N LEU A 29 2.23 -4.10 7.55
CA LEU A 29 0.89 -4.37 8.07
C LEU A 29 0.83 -5.71 8.82
N LYS A 30 1.38 -6.79 8.26
CA LYS A 30 1.41 -8.10 8.93
C LYS A 30 2.16 -8.06 10.26
N VAL A 31 3.30 -7.36 10.33
CA VAL A 31 4.07 -7.19 11.59
C VAL A 31 3.26 -6.44 12.66
N GLN A 32 2.33 -5.59 12.26
CA GLN A 32 1.43 -4.85 13.16
C GLN A 32 0.14 -5.64 13.48
N GLY A 33 0.05 -6.89 13.02
CA GLY A 33 -1.08 -7.77 13.25
C GLY A 33 -2.33 -7.34 12.49
N PHE A 34 -2.16 -6.90 11.24
CA PHE A 34 -3.26 -6.80 10.29
C PHE A 34 -3.38 -8.10 9.50
N GLU A 35 -4.59 -8.62 9.39
CA GLU A 35 -4.90 -9.74 8.51
C GLU A 35 -5.11 -9.19 7.10
N VAL A 36 -4.18 -9.53 6.21
CA VAL A 36 -4.22 -9.16 4.79
C VAL A 36 -4.71 -10.38 4.03
N GLU A 37 -5.94 -10.30 3.51
CA GLU A 37 -6.60 -11.40 2.80
C GLU A 37 -6.05 -11.56 1.39
N ASN A 38 -5.95 -10.45 0.67
CA ASN A 38 -5.44 -10.40 -0.70
C ASN A 38 -4.39 -9.30 -0.85
N PHE A 39 -3.41 -9.56 -1.73
CA PHE A 39 -2.38 -8.60 -2.11
C PHE A 39 -2.15 -8.70 -3.61
N GLU A 40 -2.34 -7.59 -4.32
CA GLU A 40 -1.98 -7.48 -5.72
C GLU A 40 -0.94 -6.38 -5.92
N TYR A 41 -0.09 -6.61 -6.90
CA TYR A 41 0.91 -5.65 -7.32
C TYR A 41 0.82 -5.44 -8.83
N ASN A 42 0.88 -4.18 -9.22
CA ASN A 42 1.16 -3.72 -10.57
C ASN A 42 2.38 -2.78 -10.49
N ASP A 43 3.11 -2.62 -11.59
CA ASP A 43 4.24 -1.69 -11.74
C ASP A 43 3.97 -0.28 -11.18
N ASN A 44 2.69 0.14 -11.12
CA ASN A 44 2.29 1.48 -10.66
C ASN A 44 1.67 1.53 -9.26
N TYR A 45 1.14 0.43 -8.73
CA TYR A 45 0.42 0.44 -7.45
C TYR A 45 0.36 -0.92 -6.75
N GLN A 46 0.12 -0.88 -5.44
CA GLN A 46 -0.19 -2.03 -4.59
C GLN A 46 -1.65 -1.94 -4.13
N THR A 47 -2.33 -3.08 -4.13
CA THR A 47 -3.65 -3.22 -3.50
C THR A 47 -3.59 -4.27 -2.40
N LEU A 48 -4.26 -3.98 -1.28
CA LEU A 48 -4.34 -4.84 -0.11
C LEU A 48 -5.79 -4.93 0.32
N GLU A 49 -6.27 -6.13 0.57
CA GLU A 49 -7.60 -6.36 1.13
C GLU A 49 -7.50 -6.69 2.61
N LEU A 50 -8.25 -5.97 3.44
CA LEU A 50 -8.30 -6.11 4.89
C LEU A 50 -9.74 -6.11 5.38
N ASP A 51 -9.97 -6.67 6.58
CA ASP A 51 -11.27 -6.59 7.25
C ASP A 51 -11.60 -5.15 7.71
N ALA A 52 -12.85 -4.72 7.50
CA ALA A 52 -13.32 -3.37 7.87
C ALA A 52 -13.26 -3.05 9.36
N SER A 53 -13.35 -4.05 10.24
CA SER A 53 -13.16 -3.87 11.69
C SER A 53 -11.77 -3.30 12.03
N SER A 54 -10.80 -3.49 11.15
CA SER A 54 -9.44 -2.97 11.33
C SER A 54 -9.28 -1.50 10.93
N LEU A 55 -10.33 -0.82 10.41
CA LEU A 55 -10.23 0.53 9.86
C LEU A 55 -9.60 1.53 10.84
N ASN A 56 -10.10 1.60 12.07
CA ASN A 56 -9.61 2.55 13.07
C ASN A 56 -8.15 2.27 13.46
N LYS A 57 -7.79 0.98 13.54
CA LYS A 57 -6.42 0.56 13.81
C LYS A 57 -5.51 0.92 12.63
N LEU A 58 -5.98 0.72 11.40
CA LEU A 58 -5.26 1.00 10.16
C LEU A 58 -4.98 2.49 9.99
N THR A 59 -6.00 3.33 10.11
CA THR A 59 -5.87 4.79 9.97
C THR A 59 -4.95 5.38 11.04
N SER A 60 -5.07 4.90 12.29
CA SER A 60 -4.18 5.29 13.39
C SER A 60 -2.75 4.82 13.16
N PHE A 61 -2.56 3.56 12.76
CA PHE A 61 -1.25 3.01 12.46
C PHE A 61 -0.58 3.78 11.32
N LEU A 62 -1.30 4.10 10.25
CA LEU A 62 -0.78 4.85 9.11
C LEU A 62 -0.60 6.33 9.42
N ASN A 63 -1.08 6.84 10.57
CA ASN A 63 -1.13 8.27 10.83
C ASN A 63 -1.77 9.02 9.65
N LEU A 64 -2.94 8.52 9.22
CA LEU A 64 -3.60 8.94 7.98
C LEU A 64 -4.17 10.36 8.13
N GLU A 65 -3.65 11.29 7.35
CA GLU A 65 -4.29 12.57 7.09
C GLU A 65 -5.31 12.39 5.97
N VAL A 66 -6.60 12.56 6.28
CA VAL A 66 -7.67 12.50 5.28
C VAL A 66 -7.61 13.77 4.42
N VAL A 67 -7.34 13.59 3.13
CA VAL A 67 -7.31 14.68 2.14
C VAL A 67 -8.68 14.86 1.50
N ASN A 68 -9.35 13.75 1.19
CA ASN A 68 -10.66 13.73 0.58
C ASN A 68 -11.45 12.50 1.03
N LYS A 69 -12.78 12.63 1.11
CA LYS A 69 -13.71 11.53 1.43
C LYS A 69 -14.93 11.67 0.53
N ASN A 70 -15.18 10.63 -0.26
CA ASN A 70 -16.33 10.54 -1.17
C ASN A 70 -17.15 9.29 -0.82
N GLU A 71 -18.47 9.40 -0.93
CA GLU A 71 -19.39 8.27 -0.82
C GLU A 71 -20.02 8.05 -2.20
N ILE A 72 -19.81 6.86 -2.77
CA ILE A 72 -20.27 6.50 -4.11
C ILE A 72 -21.03 5.19 -4.01
N SER A 73 -22.34 5.25 -4.26
CA SER A 73 -23.25 4.11 -4.10
C SER A 73 -23.19 3.53 -2.67
N ASP A 74 -22.60 2.36 -2.52
CA ASP A 74 -22.42 1.59 -1.29
C ASP A 74 -20.99 1.67 -0.74
N ARG A 75 -20.11 2.45 -1.38
CA ARG A 75 -18.69 2.55 -1.03
C ARG A 75 -18.33 3.90 -0.43
N VAL A 76 -17.43 3.85 0.55
CA VAL A 76 -16.73 5.03 1.05
C VAL A 76 -15.31 5.01 0.52
N ILE A 77 -14.95 6.02 -0.29
CA ILE A 77 -13.60 6.20 -0.80
C ILE A 77 -12.93 7.31 0.02
N ILE A 78 -11.82 6.97 0.67
CA ILE A 78 -10.98 7.91 1.43
C ILE A 78 -9.65 8.03 0.71
N GLU A 79 -9.29 9.25 0.32
CA GLU A 79 -7.96 9.56 -0.18
C GLU A 79 -7.21 10.30 0.93
N GLY A 80 -5.98 9.90 1.18
CA GLY A 80 -5.20 10.47 2.26
C GLY A 80 -3.70 10.39 2.06
N TYR A 81 -3.02 11.02 3.00
CA TYR A 81 -1.57 11.02 3.09
C TYR A 81 -1.13 10.35 4.39
N SER A 82 -0.11 9.51 4.28
CA SER A 82 0.63 8.96 5.41
C SER A 82 2.10 9.33 5.27
N ASN A 83 2.66 9.88 6.34
CA ASN A 83 4.10 10.11 6.45
C ASN A 83 4.93 8.82 6.64
N LYS A 84 4.28 7.66 6.81
CA LYS A 84 4.95 6.36 6.91
C LYS A 84 5.24 5.73 5.56
N LEU A 85 4.65 6.26 4.48
CA LEU A 85 4.82 5.75 3.13
C LEU A 85 5.62 6.75 2.30
N LYS A 86 6.52 6.23 1.47
CA LYS A 86 7.56 7.02 0.80
C LYS A 86 7.05 7.72 -0.46
N ASP A 87 6.33 6.97 -1.28
CA ASP A 87 5.83 7.43 -2.57
C ASP A 87 4.51 8.17 -2.38
N TYR A 88 4.23 9.12 -3.27
CA TYR A 88 3.01 9.91 -3.26
C TYR A 88 2.77 10.51 -4.63
N VAL A 89 1.51 10.84 -4.89
CA VAL A 89 1.08 11.69 -6.00
C VAL A 89 0.66 13.05 -5.46
N VAL A 90 0.69 14.08 -6.32
CA VAL A 90 0.21 15.42 -5.95
C VAL A 90 -1.10 15.68 -6.68
N ILE A 91 -2.19 15.84 -5.93
CA ILE A 91 -3.52 16.13 -6.44
C ILE A 91 -3.93 17.49 -5.89
N ASN A 92 -4.23 18.45 -6.78
CA ASN A 92 -4.62 19.81 -6.39
C ASN A 92 -3.66 20.48 -5.38
N GLY A 93 -2.35 20.26 -5.54
CA GLY A 93 -1.31 20.80 -4.67
C GLY A 93 -1.13 20.09 -3.33
N ARG A 94 -1.89 19.02 -3.04
CA ARG A 94 -1.75 18.19 -1.84
C ARG A 94 -1.11 16.85 -2.16
N LYS A 95 -0.24 16.37 -1.27
CA LYS A 95 0.30 15.00 -1.37
C LYS A 95 -0.79 14.01 -0.99
N VAL A 96 -0.90 12.94 -1.76
CA VAL A 96 -1.80 11.81 -1.52
C VAL A 96 -1.01 10.54 -1.79
N ASN A 97 -1.07 9.57 -0.90
CA ASN A 97 -0.40 8.29 -1.10
C ASN A 97 -1.20 7.07 -0.62
N ILE A 98 -2.44 7.26 -0.18
CA ILE A 98 -3.31 6.15 0.18
C ILE A 98 -4.68 6.41 -0.40
N GLN A 99 -5.30 5.37 -0.94
CA GLN A 99 -6.72 5.31 -1.22
C GLN A 99 -7.32 4.13 -0.47
N LEU A 100 -8.35 4.34 0.32
CA LEU A 100 -9.13 3.29 0.96
C LEU A 100 -10.50 3.25 0.31
N SER A 101 -10.89 2.11 -0.25
CA SER A 101 -12.27 1.83 -0.64
C SER A 101 -12.87 0.90 0.41
N ILE A 102 -13.88 1.39 1.13
CA ILE A 102 -14.57 0.66 2.18
C ILE A 102 -15.93 0.25 1.63
N PHE A 103 -16.20 -1.05 1.60
CA PHE A 103 -17.44 -1.62 1.11
C PHE A 103 -17.74 -2.91 1.89
N ASP A 104 -18.99 -3.09 2.31
CA ASP A 104 -19.40 -4.16 3.21
C ASP A 104 -18.49 -4.27 4.45
N ASN A 105 -17.85 -5.44 4.65
CA ASN A 105 -16.92 -5.71 5.74
C ASN A 105 -15.45 -5.69 5.27
N LYS A 106 -15.16 -4.99 4.18
CA LYS A 106 -13.84 -4.99 3.54
C LYS A 106 -13.27 -3.59 3.34
N ILE A 107 -11.96 -3.50 3.45
CA ILE A 107 -11.15 -2.33 3.09
C ILE A 107 -10.23 -2.78 1.96
N ILE A 108 -10.31 -2.09 0.84
CA ILE A 108 -9.30 -2.17 -0.22
C ILE A 108 -8.39 -0.96 -0.08
N MET A 109 -7.14 -1.18 0.28
CA MET A 109 -6.11 -0.16 0.40
C MET A 109 -5.22 -0.14 -0.84
N GLY A 110 -5.14 1.02 -1.47
CA GLY A 110 -4.24 1.35 -2.56
C GLY A 110 -3.06 2.21 -2.13
N TYR A 111 -1.87 1.93 -2.68
CA TYR A 111 -0.66 2.74 -2.48
C TYR A 111 0.19 2.77 -3.77
N PRO A 112 0.74 3.93 -4.22
CA PRO A 112 0.49 5.28 -3.70
C PRO A 112 -0.89 5.85 -4.09
N LEU A 113 -1.48 5.50 -5.22
CA LEU A 113 -2.88 5.82 -5.51
C LEU A 113 -3.38 4.86 -6.58
N ILE A 114 -4.61 4.37 -6.44
CA ILE A 114 -5.25 3.57 -7.48
C ILE A 114 -5.99 4.56 -8.39
N ASN A 115 -5.30 5.03 -9.44
CA ASN A 115 -5.98 5.74 -10.52
C ASN A 115 -6.77 4.70 -11.36
N GLY A 116 -7.93 4.29 -10.87
CA GLY A 116 -8.78 3.30 -11.51
C GLY A 116 -10.18 3.27 -10.90
N SER A 117 -11.19 3.09 -11.74
CA SER A 117 -12.57 2.86 -11.33
C SER A 117 -12.68 1.51 -10.61
N PHE A 118 -13.13 1.57 -9.36
CA PHE A 118 -13.48 0.41 -8.55
C PHE A 118 -14.89 -0.11 -8.82
#